data_AF-A0A7S0UXW6-F1
#
_entry.id   AF-A0A7S0UXW6-F1
#
_cell.length_a   1.000
_cell.length_b   1.000
_cell.length_c   1.000
_cell.angle_alpha   90.00
_cell.angle_beta   90.00
_cell.angle_gamma   90.00
#
_symmetry.space_group_name_H-M   'P 1'
#
loop_
_entity.id
_entity.type
_entity.pdbx_description
1 polymer ?
#
loop_
_entity_poly.entity_id
_entity_poly.type
_entity_poly.pdbx_seq_one_letter_code
_entity_poly.pdbx_strand_id
1 'polypeptide(L)'
;GDKDKDKNEDEVIRQELKEELREKMAELDRLFALLSGDAPTLKATPTKSHSNTHDASDKLHPLSSTPPPHLSHLPHPPISVRLVDTNRSLHISVVLSGLHRDLKTLRSSLLHLDASTLEVDQLKALLKAAPSAAEQSDLASYLCGTHPSYLGICDPSYLGLPEKFFLEVCDVPCFDQRLSTLIFTKGFAPLATRAKDLSAAISFAAGAIVENDELRVLLLHALAAGNRLNEGTTRGAARGFKVAGLLKLGGIRAA
;
A
#
# COMPACT_ATOMS: atom_id res chain seq x y z
N GLY A 1 27.52 -1.29 39.47
CA GLY A 1 26.41 -2.02 40.11
C GLY A 1 25.17 -1.90 39.26
N ASP A 2 24.40 -0.83 39.44
CA ASP A 2 23.14 -0.59 38.71
C ASP A 2 23.33 -0.02 37.30
N LYS A 3 24.28 0.92 37.11
CA LYS A 3 24.53 1.57 35.81
C LYS A 3 25.03 0.63 34.70
N ASP A 4 25.64 -0.49 35.07
CA ASP A 4 26.12 -1.49 34.10
C ASP A 4 25.01 -2.47 33.69
N LYS A 5 23.96 -2.61 34.52
CA LYS A 5 22.77 -3.41 34.20
C LYS A 5 21.86 -2.69 33.21
N ASP A 6 21.54 -1.42 33.47
CA ASP A 6 20.69 -0.61 32.58
C ASP A 6 21.31 -0.43 31.19
N LYS A 7 22.63 -0.22 31.10
CA LYS A 7 23.32 -0.14 29.81
C LYS A 7 23.25 -1.44 29.01
N ASN A 8 23.24 -2.58 29.70
CA ASN A 8 23.17 -3.89 29.07
C ASN A 8 21.73 -4.18 28.59
N GLU A 9 20.71 -3.75 29.35
CA GLU A 9 19.31 -3.86 28.95
C GLU A 9 18.97 -2.97 27.73
N ASP A 10 19.47 -1.73 27.70
CA ASP A 10 19.30 -0.83 26.54
C ASP A 10 19.98 -1.37 25.27
N GLU A 11 21.16 -1.98 25.41
CA GLU A 11 21.88 -2.58 24.27
C GLU A 11 21.12 -3.81 23.74
N VAL A 12 20.56 -4.63 24.64
CA VAL A 12 19.72 -5.80 24.28
C VAL A 12 18.47 -5.36 23.53
N ILE A 13 17.72 -4.37 24.03
CA ILE A 13 16.50 -3.86 23.38
C ILE A 13 16.83 -3.30 21.99
N ARG A 14 17.93 -2.56 21.85
CA ARG A 14 18.39 -2.04 20.55
C ARG A 14 18.76 -3.15 19.57
N GLN A 15 19.29 -4.25 20.07
CA GLN A 15 19.69 -5.39 19.26
C GLN A 15 18.45 -6.18 18.80
N GLU A 16 17.46 -6.40 19.68
CA GLU A 16 16.17 -7.02 19.35
C GLU A 16 15.41 -6.22 18.28
N LEU A 17 15.28 -4.90 18.45
CA LEU A 17 14.62 -4.02 17.48
C LEU A 17 15.31 -4.05 16.10
N LYS A 18 16.64 -4.15 16.06
CA LYS A 18 17.39 -4.27 14.81
C LYS A 18 17.14 -5.61 14.11
N GLU A 19 17.08 -6.70 14.88
CA GLU A 19 16.77 -8.03 14.33
C GLU A 19 15.33 -8.08 13.81
N GLU A 20 14.36 -7.55 14.57
CA GLU A 20 12.96 -7.50 14.16
C GLU A 20 12.78 -6.64 12.89
N LEU A 21 13.46 -5.50 12.80
CA LEU A 21 13.48 -4.68 11.60
C LEU A 21 14.06 -5.42 10.39
N ARG A 22 15.18 -6.15 10.60
CA ARG A 22 15.80 -6.96 9.55
C ARG A 22 14.89 -8.08 9.08
N GLU A 23 14.21 -8.75 10.00
CA GLU A 23 13.25 -9.82 9.68
C GLU A 23 12.07 -9.27 8.88
N LYS A 24 11.53 -8.10 9.27
CA LYS A 24 10.44 -7.43 8.53
C LYS A 24 10.87 -6.98 7.14
N MET A 25 12.11 -6.50 6.98
CA MET A 25 12.66 -6.19 5.66
C MET A 25 12.81 -7.46 4.80
N ALA A 26 13.31 -8.55 5.37
CA ALA A 26 13.43 -9.82 4.65
C ALA A 26 12.07 -10.43 4.29
N GLU A 27 11.05 -10.28 5.16
CA GLU A 27 9.66 -10.68 4.88
C GLU A 27 9.10 -9.88 3.70
N LEU A 28 9.37 -8.57 3.66
CA LEU A 28 8.99 -7.71 2.54
C LEU A 28 9.64 -8.16 1.23
N ASP A 29 10.93 -8.47 1.24
CA ASP A 29 11.66 -8.98 0.06
C ASP A 29 11.10 -10.33 -0.41
N ARG A 30 10.72 -11.22 0.52
CA ARG A 30 10.06 -12.50 0.17
C ARG A 30 8.69 -12.29 -0.45
N LEU A 31 7.89 -11.37 0.10
CA LEU A 31 6.60 -11.00 -0.47
C LEU A 31 6.78 -10.40 -1.87
N PHE A 32 7.81 -9.58 -2.06
CA PHE A 32 8.16 -9.02 -3.36
C PHE A 32 8.51 -10.12 -4.36
N ALA A 33 9.34 -11.10 -4.00
CA ALA A 33 9.68 -12.23 -4.85
C ALA A 33 8.47 -13.11 -5.21
N LEU A 34 7.58 -13.37 -4.25
CA LEU A 34 6.35 -14.12 -4.48
C LEU A 34 5.41 -13.38 -5.45
N LEU A 35 5.29 -12.07 -5.26
CA LEU A 35 4.49 -11.22 -6.13
C LEU A 35 5.13 -11.08 -7.51
N SER A 36 6.44 -10.93 -7.67
CA SER A 36 7.09 -10.81 -8.99
C SER A 36 7.06 -12.08 -9.85
N GLY A 37 6.66 -13.23 -9.29
CA GLY A 37 6.59 -14.50 -10.02
C GLY A 37 7.92 -15.23 -10.16
N ASP A 38 8.96 -14.81 -9.43
CA ASP A 38 10.32 -15.40 -9.46
C ASP A 38 10.44 -16.69 -8.60
N ALA A 39 9.30 -17.32 -8.24
CA ALA A 39 9.33 -18.59 -7.53
C ALA A 39 9.80 -19.72 -8.47
N PRO A 40 10.75 -20.59 -8.04
CA PRO A 40 11.20 -21.71 -8.85
C PRO A 40 10.02 -22.66 -9.10
N THR A 41 9.63 -22.77 -10.37
CA THR A 41 8.54 -23.63 -10.83
C THR A 41 8.87 -25.10 -10.58
N LEU A 42 8.10 -25.74 -9.69
CA LEU A 42 8.03 -27.20 -9.63
C LEU A 42 7.40 -27.70 -10.94
N LYS A 43 8.20 -28.40 -11.74
CA LYS A 43 7.80 -29.04 -13.00
C LYS A 43 6.64 -30.02 -12.75
N ALA A 44 5.46 -29.70 -13.26
CA ALA A 44 4.38 -30.66 -13.46
C ALA A 44 4.53 -31.33 -14.84
N THR A 45 4.58 -32.65 -14.82
CA THR A 45 4.65 -33.56 -15.98
C THR A 45 3.36 -33.54 -16.83
N PRO A 46 3.45 -33.69 -18.16
CA PRO A 46 2.26 -33.70 -19.03
C PRO A 46 1.57 -35.07 -19.02
N THR A 47 0.27 -35.07 -18.68
CA THR A 47 -0.63 -36.21 -18.87
C THR A 47 -1.11 -36.27 -20.33
N LYS A 48 -0.86 -37.42 -20.96
CA LYS A 48 -1.32 -37.80 -22.30
C LYS A 48 -2.84 -37.89 -22.36
N SER A 49 -3.47 -37.26 -23.35
CA SER A 49 -4.84 -37.57 -23.77
C SER A 49 -4.82 -38.26 -25.13
N HIS A 50 -5.60 -39.34 -25.21
CA HIS A 50 -5.68 -40.26 -26.32
C HIS A 50 -6.41 -39.64 -27.52
N SER A 51 -5.78 -39.75 -28.69
CA SER A 51 -6.39 -39.60 -30.00
C SER A 51 -7.24 -40.83 -30.32
N ASN A 52 -8.52 -40.65 -30.64
CA ASN A 52 -9.28 -41.63 -31.41
C ASN A 52 -9.79 -40.98 -32.70
N THR A 53 -9.29 -41.53 -33.79
CA THR A 53 -9.66 -41.31 -35.18
C THR A 53 -11.00 -41.98 -35.48
N HIS A 54 -11.94 -41.28 -36.10
CA HIS A 54 -12.91 -41.90 -36.98
C HIS A 54 -13.10 -41.05 -38.24
N ASP A 55 -12.74 -41.69 -39.33
CA ASP A 55 -12.88 -41.30 -40.73
C ASP A 55 -14.30 -41.60 -41.21
N ALA A 56 -14.88 -40.68 -41.99
CA ALA A 56 -15.95 -40.93 -42.94
C ALA A 56 -16.16 -39.67 -43.80
N SER A 57 -15.50 -39.65 -44.95
CA SER A 57 -15.85 -38.80 -46.08
C SER A 57 -17.15 -39.29 -46.72
N ASP A 58 -18.11 -38.41 -47.00
CA ASP A 58 -18.85 -38.50 -48.27
C ASP A 58 -19.61 -37.20 -48.65
N LYS A 59 -19.41 -36.83 -49.92
CA LYS A 59 -20.30 -36.09 -50.85
C LYS A 59 -20.64 -34.60 -50.64
N LEU A 60 -19.90 -33.79 -51.39
CA LEU A 60 -20.30 -32.52 -51.98
C LEU A 60 -21.37 -32.72 -53.08
N HIS A 61 -22.42 -31.87 -53.09
CA HIS A 61 -22.96 -31.26 -54.31
C HIS A 61 -23.61 -29.90 -53.97
N PRO A 62 -23.59 -28.90 -54.89
CA PRO A 62 -23.82 -27.50 -54.56
C PRO A 62 -25.15 -26.97 -55.10
N LEU A 63 -25.97 -26.27 -54.30
CA LEU A 63 -27.05 -25.44 -54.85
C LEU A 63 -27.40 -24.22 -53.98
N SER A 64 -27.42 -23.09 -54.68
CA SER A 64 -28.39 -22.00 -54.58
C SER A 64 -28.24 -20.95 -53.48
N SER A 65 -27.79 -19.78 -53.95
CA SER A 65 -27.99 -18.44 -53.43
C SER A 65 -29.47 -18.06 -53.24
N THR A 66 -29.86 -17.69 -52.02
CA THR A 66 -30.76 -16.56 -51.71
C THR A 66 -30.60 -16.21 -50.22
N PRO A 67 -30.40 -14.93 -49.82
CA PRO A 67 -30.47 -14.55 -48.42
C PRO A 67 -31.93 -14.34 -48.02
N PRO A 68 -32.38 -14.77 -46.82
CA PRO A 68 -33.69 -14.42 -46.31
C PRO A 68 -33.72 -12.91 -45.94
N PRO A 69 -34.81 -12.18 -46.25
CA PRO A 69 -34.99 -10.82 -45.77
C PRO A 69 -35.39 -10.87 -44.29
N HIS A 70 -35.04 -9.81 -43.54
CA HIS A 70 -35.35 -9.58 -42.11
C HIS A 70 -34.29 -10.01 -41.08
N LEU A 71 -33.12 -9.38 -41.11
CA LEU A 71 -32.25 -9.16 -39.94
C LEU A 71 -31.72 -7.71 -39.91
N SER A 72 -32.58 -6.72 -40.16
CA SER A 72 -32.22 -5.29 -40.11
C SER A 72 -32.24 -4.69 -38.70
N HIS A 73 -32.08 -5.51 -37.66
CA HIS A 73 -31.89 -5.04 -36.29
C HIS A 73 -30.70 -5.77 -35.64
N LEU A 74 -29.51 -5.67 -36.24
CA LEU A 74 -28.33 -5.62 -35.38
C LEU A 74 -28.31 -4.22 -34.74
N PRO A 75 -28.19 -4.10 -33.41
CA PRO A 75 -27.92 -2.81 -32.80
C PRO A 75 -26.65 -2.26 -33.49
N HIS A 76 -26.75 -1.06 -34.06
CA HIS A 76 -25.55 -0.34 -34.45
C HIS A 76 -24.63 -0.32 -33.21
N PRO A 77 -23.36 -0.73 -33.33
CA PRO A 77 -22.49 -0.75 -32.16
C PRO A 77 -22.52 0.64 -31.55
N PRO A 78 -22.79 0.77 -30.24
CA PRO A 78 -22.74 2.05 -29.60
C PRO A 78 -21.34 2.62 -29.84
N ILE A 79 -21.27 3.90 -30.22
CA ILE A 79 -20.00 4.61 -30.48
C ILE A 79 -19.04 4.49 -29.27
N SER A 80 -19.57 4.16 -28.07
CA SER A 80 -18.82 3.72 -26.90
C SER A 80 -19.70 2.88 -25.96
N VAL A 81 -19.19 1.71 -25.54
CA VAL A 81 -19.76 0.85 -24.49
C VAL A 81 -19.41 1.41 -23.12
N ARG A 82 -20.39 1.48 -22.22
CA ARG A 82 -20.23 1.93 -20.83
C ARG A 82 -20.81 0.88 -19.90
N LEU A 83 -19.94 0.21 -19.15
CA LEU A 83 -20.32 -0.80 -18.17
C LEU A 83 -20.29 -0.20 -16.75
N VAL A 84 -19.43 0.78 -16.55
CA VAL A 84 -19.24 1.47 -15.28
C VAL A 84 -20.18 2.68 -15.18
N ASP A 85 -20.76 2.92 -14.00
CA ASP A 85 -21.59 4.09 -13.78
C ASP A 85 -20.82 5.40 -14.00
N THR A 86 -21.54 6.46 -14.35
CA THR A 86 -20.96 7.73 -14.78
C THR A 86 -20.00 8.34 -13.74
N ASN A 87 -20.34 8.31 -12.44
CA ASN A 87 -19.50 8.91 -11.41
C ASN A 87 -18.23 8.11 -11.20
N ARG A 88 -18.35 6.78 -11.16
CA ARG A 88 -17.23 5.86 -11.03
C ARG A 88 -16.31 5.92 -12.24
N SER A 89 -16.88 6.00 -13.45
CA SER A 89 -16.17 6.17 -14.72
C SER A 89 -15.35 7.46 -14.75
N LEU A 90 -15.93 8.58 -14.29
CA LEU A 90 -15.23 9.87 -14.20
C LEU A 90 -14.08 9.81 -13.19
N HIS A 91 -14.31 9.25 -12.00
CA HIS A 91 -13.27 9.10 -10.99
C HIS A 91 -12.07 8.30 -11.52
N ILE A 92 -12.32 7.14 -12.13
CA ILE A 92 -11.26 6.31 -12.71
C ILE A 92 -10.54 7.07 -13.83
N SER A 93 -11.27 7.74 -14.71
CA SER A 93 -10.67 8.50 -15.82
C SER A 93 -9.75 9.61 -15.32
N VAL A 94 -10.12 10.32 -14.24
CA VAL A 94 -9.29 11.35 -13.60
C VAL A 94 -8.02 10.72 -13.01
N VAL A 95 -8.15 9.61 -12.29
CA VAL A 95 -7.00 8.88 -11.73
C VAL A 95 -6.02 8.51 -12.84
N LEU A 96 -6.51 7.87 -13.91
CA LEU A 96 -5.68 7.42 -15.03
C LEU A 96 -5.02 8.58 -15.78
N SER A 97 -5.74 9.70 -15.97
CA SER A 97 -5.19 10.89 -16.62
C SER A 97 -4.01 11.48 -15.84
N GLY A 98 -4.06 11.43 -14.50
CA GLY A 98 -2.97 11.89 -13.63
C GLY A 98 -1.74 10.98 -13.59
N LEU A 99 -1.80 9.78 -14.16
CA LEU A 99 -0.63 8.87 -14.22
C LEU A 99 0.32 9.19 -15.38
N HIS A 100 -0.18 9.87 -16.42
CA HIS A 100 0.56 10.17 -17.66
C HIS A 100 1.25 8.93 -18.28
N ARG A 101 0.58 7.77 -18.21
CA ARG A 101 1.07 6.48 -18.73
C ARG A 101 -0.04 5.73 -19.46
N ASP A 102 0.35 4.91 -20.43
CA ASP A 102 -0.58 3.99 -21.06
C ASP A 102 -0.88 2.78 -20.13
N LEU A 103 -2.02 2.13 -20.37
CA LEU A 103 -2.50 1.06 -19.51
C LEU A 103 -1.59 -0.18 -19.55
N LYS A 104 -0.94 -0.43 -20.70
CA LYS A 104 -0.02 -1.56 -20.90
C LYS A 104 1.27 -1.37 -20.10
N THR A 105 1.83 -0.16 -20.08
CA THR A 105 2.99 0.14 -19.24
C THR A 105 2.60 0.06 -17.77
N LEU A 106 1.43 0.57 -17.38
CA LEU A 106 0.94 0.43 -16.01
C LEU A 106 0.85 -1.04 -15.59
N ARG A 107 0.23 -1.88 -16.41
CA ARG A 107 0.15 -3.33 -16.20
C ARG A 107 1.54 -3.95 -16.01
N SER A 108 2.47 -3.64 -16.92
CA SER A 108 3.84 -4.15 -16.85
C SER A 108 4.54 -3.72 -15.55
N SER A 109 4.41 -2.45 -15.16
CA SER A 109 4.93 -1.92 -13.90
C SER A 109 4.40 -2.67 -12.68
N LEU A 110 3.11 -3.03 -12.67
CA LEU A 110 2.51 -3.79 -11.58
C LEU A 110 2.98 -5.24 -11.53
N LEU A 111 3.12 -5.89 -12.69
CA LEU A 111 3.60 -7.28 -12.79
C LEU A 111 5.05 -7.42 -12.31
N HIS A 112 5.91 -6.48 -12.67
CA HIS A 112 7.33 -6.47 -12.28
C HIS A 112 7.59 -5.75 -10.96
N LEU A 113 6.55 -5.21 -10.32
CA LEU A 113 6.65 -4.34 -9.15
C LEU A 113 7.63 -3.17 -9.34
N ASP A 114 7.76 -2.69 -10.58
CA ASP A 114 8.53 -1.50 -10.93
C ASP A 114 7.58 -0.31 -11.09
N ALA A 115 7.28 0.31 -9.96
CA ALA A 115 6.54 1.56 -9.90
C ALA A 115 7.45 2.74 -9.53
N SER A 116 8.74 2.68 -9.90
CA SER A 116 9.73 3.73 -9.61
C SER A 116 9.21 5.13 -9.94
N THR A 117 8.53 5.27 -11.06
CA THR A 117 7.97 6.51 -11.60
C THR A 117 6.61 6.93 -11.03
N LEU A 118 5.91 6.06 -10.28
CA LEU A 118 4.62 6.37 -9.65
C LEU A 118 4.80 6.89 -8.22
N GLU A 119 4.03 7.90 -7.86
CA GLU A 119 3.99 8.42 -6.50
C GLU A 119 3.09 7.58 -5.59
N VAL A 120 3.32 7.67 -4.28
CA VAL A 120 2.52 6.94 -3.27
C VAL A 120 1.03 7.26 -3.39
N ASP A 121 0.68 8.52 -3.64
CA ASP A 121 -0.72 8.92 -3.75
C ASP A 121 -1.36 8.48 -5.07
N GLN A 122 -0.59 8.39 -6.15
CA GLN A 122 -1.03 7.77 -7.41
C GLN A 122 -1.32 6.27 -7.22
N LEU A 123 -0.46 5.55 -6.48
CA LEU A 123 -0.68 4.13 -6.16
C LEU A 123 -1.92 3.91 -5.28
N LYS A 124 -2.15 4.76 -4.28
CA LYS A 124 -3.38 4.73 -3.46
C LYS A 124 -4.63 5.02 -4.29
N ALA A 125 -4.54 5.96 -5.23
CA ALA A 125 -5.65 6.28 -6.13
C ALA A 125 -5.95 5.10 -7.06
N LEU A 126 -4.93 4.42 -7.58
CA LEU A 126 -5.06 3.18 -8.35
C LEU A 126 -5.72 2.06 -7.54
N LEU A 127 -5.34 1.90 -6.27
CA LEU A 127 -5.94 0.90 -5.38
C LEU A 127 -7.44 1.15 -5.18
N LYS A 128 -7.85 2.43 -5.03
CA LYS A 128 -9.27 2.82 -4.99
C LYS A 128 -9.97 2.67 -6.35
N ALA A 129 -9.23 2.70 -7.44
CA ALA A 129 -9.74 2.50 -8.79
C ALA A 129 -9.94 1.02 -9.15
N ALA A 130 -9.53 0.07 -8.30
CA ALA A 130 -9.67 -1.36 -8.53
C ALA A 130 -11.12 -1.76 -8.90
N PRO A 131 -11.29 -2.67 -9.88
CA PRO A 131 -12.61 -3.14 -10.27
C PRO A 131 -13.23 -4.00 -9.16
N SER A 132 -14.48 -3.70 -8.81
CA SER A 132 -15.29 -4.53 -7.92
C SER A 132 -15.68 -5.86 -8.59
N ALA A 133 -16.05 -6.87 -7.80
CA ALA A 133 -16.47 -8.16 -8.33
C ALA A 133 -17.67 -8.05 -9.30
N ALA A 134 -18.59 -7.11 -9.06
CA ALA A 134 -19.70 -6.83 -9.97
C ALA A 134 -19.21 -6.27 -11.31
N GLU A 135 -18.34 -5.26 -11.28
CA GLU A 135 -17.75 -4.67 -12.49
C GLU A 135 -16.91 -5.67 -13.29
N GLN A 136 -16.21 -6.58 -12.61
CA GLN A 136 -15.47 -7.68 -13.25
C GLN A 136 -16.42 -8.66 -13.95
N SER A 137 -17.54 -9.01 -13.29
CA SER A 137 -18.58 -9.87 -13.87
C SER A 137 -19.25 -9.22 -15.07
N ASP A 138 -19.56 -7.94 -15.00
CA ASP A 138 -20.17 -7.19 -16.10
C ASP A 138 -19.22 -7.12 -17.30
N LEU A 139 -17.94 -6.81 -17.07
CA LEU A 139 -16.91 -6.85 -18.10
C LEU A 139 -16.77 -8.25 -18.71
N ALA A 140 -16.75 -9.30 -17.90
CA ALA A 140 -16.68 -10.68 -18.39
C ALA A 140 -17.90 -11.03 -19.26
N SER A 141 -19.12 -10.69 -18.84
CA SER A 141 -20.33 -10.94 -19.63
C SER A 141 -20.35 -10.16 -20.95
N TYR A 142 -19.78 -8.94 -20.97
CA TYR A 142 -19.59 -8.18 -22.20
C TYR A 142 -18.63 -8.88 -23.16
N LEU A 143 -17.48 -9.31 -22.67
CA LEU A 143 -16.48 -10.03 -23.47
C LEU A 143 -17.00 -11.38 -23.98
N CYS A 144 -17.95 -12.01 -23.28
CA CYS A 144 -18.64 -13.21 -23.74
C CYS A 144 -19.81 -12.92 -24.70
N GLY A 145 -20.16 -11.65 -24.96
CA GLY A 145 -21.31 -11.27 -25.77
C GLY A 145 -22.67 -11.58 -25.13
N THR A 146 -22.70 -11.88 -23.83
CA THR A 146 -23.89 -12.25 -23.07
C THR A 146 -24.42 -11.12 -22.18
N HIS A 147 -23.77 -9.95 -22.19
CA HIS A 147 -24.19 -8.80 -21.39
C HIS A 147 -25.61 -8.34 -21.77
N PRO A 148 -26.55 -8.16 -20.81
CA PRO A 148 -27.95 -7.84 -21.10
C PRO A 148 -28.15 -6.60 -21.98
N SER A 149 -27.33 -5.57 -21.76
CA SER A 149 -27.41 -4.31 -22.51
C SER A 149 -26.67 -4.32 -23.86
N TYR A 150 -25.83 -5.33 -24.11
CA TYR A 150 -24.90 -5.37 -25.27
C TYR A 150 -24.85 -6.76 -25.90
N LEU A 151 -26.00 -7.42 -26.02
CA LEU A 151 -26.09 -8.80 -26.48
C LEU A 151 -25.51 -8.97 -27.88
N GLY A 152 -24.60 -9.93 -28.05
CA GLY A 152 -23.89 -10.20 -29.30
C GLY A 152 -22.74 -9.23 -29.63
N ILE A 153 -22.50 -8.20 -28.82
CA ILE A 153 -21.36 -7.28 -28.96
C ILE A 153 -20.30 -7.65 -27.92
N CYS A 154 -19.07 -7.90 -28.35
CA CYS A 154 -17.96 -8.29 -27.47
C CYS A 154 -16.60 -7.67 -27.83
N ASP A 155 -16.55 -6.75 -28.80
CA ASP A 155 -15.30 -6.15 -29.26
C ASP A 155 -14.73 -5.17 -28.20
N PRO A 156 -13.52 -5.42 -27.65
CA PRO A 156 -12.89 -4.50 -26.69
C PRO A 156 -12.62 -3.10 -27.23
N SER A 157 -12.62 -2.90 -28.56
CA SER A 157 -12.38 -1.60 -29.19
C SER A 157 -13.43 -0.56 -28.77
N TYR A 158 -14.68 -1.00 -28.54
CA TYR A 158 -15.80 -0.16 -28.13
C TYR A 158 -15.78 0.25 -26.65
N LEU A 159 -14.94 -0.38 -25.82
CA LEU A 159 -14.86 -0.07 -24.39
C LEU A 159 -14.31 1.33 -24.11
N GLY A 160 -14.85 1.97 -23.07
CA GLY A 160 -14.32 3.20 -22.50
C GLY A 160 -12.96 3.02 -21.82
N LEU A 161 -12.35 4.14 -21.41
CA LEU A 161 -11.06 4.12 -20.71
C LEU A 161 -11.11 3.33 -19.38
N PRO A 162 -12.14 3.47 -18.53
CA PRO A 162 -12.24 2.68 -17.29
C PRO A 162 -12.36 1.17 -17.56
N GLU A 163 -13.17 0.77 -18.52
CA GLU A 163 -13.35 -0.65 -18.87
C GLU A 163 -12.08 -1.23 -19.51
N LYS A 164 -11.35 -0.44 -20.32
CA LYS A 164 -10.02 -0.82 -20.82
C LYS A 164 -9.01 -0.95 -19.71
N PHE A 165 -9.06 -0.10 -18.68
CA PHE A 165 -8.23 -0.24 -17.49
C PHE A 165 -8.55 -1.55 -16.76
N PHE A 166 -9.84 -1.86 -16.55
CA PHE A 166 -10.25 -3.13 -15.95
C PHE A 166 -9.72 -4.33 -16.72
N LEU A 167 -9.82 -4.31 -18.05
CA LEU A 167 -9.29 -5.38 -18.91
C LEU A 167 -7.79 -5.63 -18.68
N GLU A 168 -7.00 -4.58 -18.43
CA GLU A 168 -5.55 -4.68 -18.22
C GLU A 168 -5.16 -5.08 -16.79
N VAL A 169 -6.07 -4.96 -15.81
CA VAL A 169 -5.77 -5.24 -14.39
C VAL A 169 -6.48 -6.45 -13.80
N CYS A 170 -7.61 -6.90 -14.36
CA CYS A 170 -8.37 -8.04 -13.85
C CYS A 170 -7.58 -9.35 -13.83
N ASP A 171 -6.64 -9.52 -14.78
CA ASP A 171 -5.76 -10.67 -14.90
C ASP A 171 -4.37 -10.43 -14.28
N VAL A 172 -4.15 -9.28 -13.61
CA VAL A 172 -2.97 -9.07 -12.77
C VAL A 172 -3.18 -9.83 -11.46
N PRO A 173 -2.38 -10.88 -11.18
CA PRO A 173 -2.56 -11.67 -9.97
C PRO A 173 -2.23 -10.83 -8.74
N CYS A 174 -3.04 -10.94 -7.69
CA CYS A 174 -2.84 -10.24 -6.42
C CYS A 174 -2.69 -8.71 -6.58
N PHE A 175 -3.49 -8.10 -7.46
CA PHE A 175 -3.43 -6.67 -7.78
C PHE A 175 -3.38 -5.75 -6.54
N ASP A 176 -4.29 -5.96 -5.58
CA ASP A 176 -4.37 -5.17 -4.36
C ASP A 176 -3.12 -5.32 -3.48
N GLN A 177 -2.59 -6.55 -3.36
CA GLN A 177 -1.37 -6.83 -2.60
C GLN A 177 -0.16 -6.19 -3.27
N ARG A 178 -0.03 -6.26 -4.59
CA ARG A 178 1.07 -5.61 -5.34
C ARG A 178 1.08 -4.11 -5.10
N LEU A 179 -0.06 -3.44 -5.24
CA LEU A 179 -0.17 -2.00 -4.98
C LEU A 179 0.15 -1.68 -3.51
N SER A 180 -0.36 -2.47 -2.57
CA SER A 180 -0.09 -2.29 -1.14
C SER A 180 1.40 -2.43 -0.82
N THR A 181 2.07 -3.42 -1.41
CA THR A 181 3.53 -3.61 -1.29
C THR A 181 4.28 -2.41 -1.86
N LEU A 182 3.93 -1.93 -3.07
CA LEU A 182 4.58 -0.76 -3.67
C LEU A 182 4.42 0.51 -2.83
N ILE A 183 3.22 0.73 -2.28
CA ILE A 183 2.92 1.84 -1.37
C ILE A 183 3.81 1.75 -0.12
N PHE A 184 3.88 0.57 0.49
CA PHE A 184 4.68 0.34 1.68
C PHE A 184 6.18 0.55 1.40
N THR A 185 6.72 -0.11 0.37
CA THR A 185 8.15 -0.03 0.01
C THR A 185 8.58 1.42 -0.23
N LYS A 186 7.77 2.22 -0.94
CA LYS A 186 8.08 3.63 -1.17
C LYS A 186 7.98 4.49 0.09
N GLY A 187 7.04 4.19 0.98
CA GLY A 187 6.85 4.93 2.22
C GLY A 187 7.81 4.54 3.36
N PHE A 188 8.45 3.38 3.26
CA PHE A 188 9.17 2.77 4.38
C PHE A 188 10.45 3.50 4.76
N ALA A 189 11.33 3.76 3.80
CA ALA A 189 12.63 4.40 4.06
C ALA A 189 12.54 5.74 4.82
N PRO A 190 11.71 6.72 4.39
CA PRO A 190 11.58 7.98 5.14
C PRO A 190 10.96 7.78 6.53
N LEU A 191 10.02 6.84 6.68
CA LEU A 191 9.42 6.51 7.97
C LEU A 191 10.45 5.92 8.94
N ALA A 192 11.26 4.97 8.46
CA ALA A 192 12.32 4.33 9.24
C ALA A 192 13.39 5.34 9.68
N THR A 193 13.83 6.21 8.77
CA THR A 193 14.78 7.29 9.10
C THR A 193 14.22 8.22 10.17
N ARG A 194 12.97 8.68 10.01
CA ARG A 194 12.31 9.54 11.01
C ARG A 194 12.22 8.87 12.38
N ALA A 195 11.85 7.59 12.42
CA ALA A 195 11.76 6.84 13.67
C ALA A 195 13.12 6.71 14.36
N LYS A 196 14.17 6.42 13.59
CA LYS A 196 15.55 6.35 14.07
C LYS A 196 16.02 7.69 14.63
N ASP A 197 15.78 8.78 13.90
CA ASP A 197 16.20 10.12 14.31
C ASP A 197 15.47 10.57 15.59
N LEU A 198 14.17 10.29 15.69
CA LEU A 198 13.39 10.59 16.89
C LEU A 198 13.89 9.79 18.09
N SER A 199 14.15 8.50 17.92
CA SER A 199 14.71 7.66 18.98
C SER A 199 16.07 8.18 19.43
N ALA A 200 16.97 8.52 18.51
CA ALA A 200 18.28 9.06 18.82
C ALA A 200 18.18 10.40 19.57
N ALA A 201 17.28 11.29 19.15
CA ALA A 201 17.05 12.56 19.81
C ALA A 201 16.53 12.39 21.25
N ILE A 202 15.61 11.46 21.47
CA ILE A 202 15.09 11.15 22.82
C ILE A 202 16.20 10.58 23.70
N SER A 203 16.94 9.58 23.22
CA SER A 203 18.05 8.99 23.99
C SER A 203 19.12 10.04 24.32
N PHE A 204 19.47 10.89 23.36
CA PHE A 204 20.42 11.98 23.59
C PHE A 204 19.91 12.96 24.64
N ALA A 205 18.66 13.43 24.54
CA ALA A 205 18.09 14.36 25.50
C ALA A 205 18.00 13.77 26.91
N ALA A 206 17.59 12.50 27.03
CA ALA A 206 17.52 11.79 28.31
C ALA A 206 18.92 11.66 28.94
N GLY A 207 19.91 11.22 28.17
CA GLY A 207 21.31 11.12 28.61
C GLY A 207 21.85 12.48 29.04
N ALA A 208 21.66 13.51 28.23
CA ALA A 208 22.11 14.87 28.53
C ALA A 208 21.47 15.44 29.81
N ILE A 209 20.24 15.07 30.16
CA ILE A 209 19.61 15.49 31.42
C ILE A 209 20.21 14.72 32.61
N VAL A 210 20.38 13.40 32.49
CA VAL A 210 20.85 12.54 33.58
C VAL A 210 22.32 12.77 33.91
N GLU A 211 23.14 13.04 32.90
CA GLU A 211 24.59 13.21 33.03
C GLU A 211 25.00 14.65 33.34
N ASN A 212 24.07 15.60 33.35
CA ASN A 212 24.38 17.00 33.60
C ASN A 212 24.46 17.31 35.11
N ASP A 213 25.70 17.34 35.60
CA ASP A 213 26.00 17.64 37.00
C ASP A 213 25.61 19.08 37.40
N GLU A 214 25.76 20.06 36.51
CA GLU A 214 25.39 21.46 36.78
C GLU A 214 23.88 21.61 36.97
N LEU A 215 23.08 20.93 36.12
CA LEU A 215 21.63 20.86 36.27
C LEU A 215 21.26 20.24 37.61
N ARG A 216 21.92 19.16 38.02
CA ARG A 216 21.69 18.54 39.33
C ARG A 216 22.00 19.51 40.47
N VAL A 217 23.11 20.25 40.38
CA VAL A 217 23.47 21.29 41.36
C VAL A 217 22.42 22.41 41.39
N LEU A 218 21.95 22.87 40.24
CA LEU A 218 20.87 23.87 40.14
C LEU A 218 19.58 23.38 40.82
N LEU A 219 19.18 22.13 40.57
CA LEU A 219 18.00 21.53 41.19
C LEU A 219 18.14 21.43 42.72
N LEU A 220 19.33 21.12 43.22
CA LEU A 220 19.63 21.12 44.66
C LEU A 220 19.49 22.52 45.27
N HIS A 221 19.98 23.56 44.60
CA HIS A 221 19.82 24.94 45.05
C HIS A 221 18.35 25.36 45.05
N ALA A 222 17.60 25.02 44.00
CA ALA A 222 16.16 25.28 43.93
C ALA A 222 15.41 24.59 45.09
N LEU A 223 15.77 23.35 45.43
CA LEU A 223 15.21 22.64 46.58
C LEU A 223 15.54 23.34 47.90
N ALA A 224 16.80 23.74 48.10
CA ALA A 224 17.25 24.41 49.32
C ALA A 224 16.53 25.76 49.52
N ALA A 225 16.44 26.57 48.46
CA ALA A 225 15.72 27.85 48.48
C ALA A 225 14.22 27.64 48.75
N GLY A 226 13.59 26.69 48.07
CA GLY A 226 12.18 26.33 48.29
C GLY A 226 11.92 25.89 49.73
N ASN A 227 12.80 25.06 50.31
CA ASN A 227 12.69 24.62 51.70
C ASN A 227 12.83 25.77 52.68
N ARG A 228 13.75 26.71 52.42
CA ARG A 228 13.96 27.89 53.28
C ARG A 228 12.77 28.84 53.24
N LEU A 229 12.21 29.09 52.06
CA LEU A 229 11.04 29.96 51.89
C LEU A 229 9.77 29.37 52.51
N ASN A 230 9.66 28.04 52.58
CA ASN A 230 8.50 27.34 53.12
C ASN A 230 8.73 26.80 54.54
N GLU A 231 9.76 27.29 55.24
CA GLU A 231 10.05 26.90 56.62
C GLU A 231 8.83 27.14 57.53
N GLY A 232 8.51 26.16 58.38
CA GLY A 232 7.32 26.20 59.25
C GLY A 232 5.97 25.89 58.57
N THR A 233 5.95 25.63 57.26
CA THR A 233 4.74 25.18 56.54
C THR A 233 4.79 23.68 56.25
N THR A 234 3.65 23.10 55.86
CA THR A 234 3.57 21.70 55.37
C THR A 234 4.36 21.45 54.08
N ARG A 235 4.87 22.51 53.43
CA ARG A 235 5.68 22.45 52.20
C ARG A 235 7.18 22.64 52.46
N GLY A 236 7.58 22.82 53.72
CA GLY A 236 8.99 22.84 54.13
C GLY A 236 9.62 21.45 54.19
N ALA A 237 10.94 21.40 54.30
CA ALA A 237 11.73 20.15 54.46
C ALA A 237 11.48 19.06 53.40
N ALA A 238 11.14 19.43 52.16
CA ALA A 238 10.96 18.50 51.06
C ALA A 238 12.30 17.82 50.69
N ARG A 239 12.21 16.55 50.25
CA ARG A 239 13.37 15.77 49.74
C ARG A 239 13.55 15.87 48.22
N GLY A 240 12.61 16.50 47.53
CA GLY A 240 12.58 16.66 46.08
C GLY A 240 11.29 17.35 45.64
N PHE A 241 11.21 17.70 44.36
CA PHE A 241 10.04 18.34 43.77
C PHE A 241 9.85 17.87 42.32
N LYS A 242 8.64 18.01 41.79
CA LYS A 242 8.36 17.69 40.37
C LYS A 242 9.06 18.71 39.47
N VAL A 243 9.75 18.27 38.42
CA VAL A 243 10.48 19.15 37.48
C VAL A 243 9.58 20.24 36.88
N ALA A 244 8.31 19.95 36.60
CA ALA A 244 7.32 20.93 36.16
C ALA A 244 7.12 22.10 37.15
N GLY A 245 7.51 21.94 38.41
CA GLY A 245 7.52 22.99 39.42
C GLY A 245 8.53 24.11 39.14
N LEU A 246 9.60 23.84 38.39
CA LEU A 246 10.59 24.87 38.00
C LEU A 246 9.96 26.01 37.20
N LEU A 247 8.94 25.72 36.39
CA LEU A 247 8.21 26.72 35.61
C LEU A 247 7.53 27.78 36.49
N LYS A 248 7.30 27.47 37.76
CA LYS A 248 6.67 28.40 38.72
C LYS A 248 7.68 29.34 39.38
N LEU A 249 8.98 29.07 39.27
CA LEU A 249 10.03 29.90 39.89
C LEU A 249 10.06 31.32 39.30
N GLY A 250 9.83 31.47 37.99
CA GLY A 250 9.78 32.79 37.35
C GLY A 250 8.63 33.69 37.82
N GLY A 251 7.61 33.13 38.48
CA GLY A 251 6.50 33.89 39.07
C GLY A 251 6.76 34.38 40.49
N ILE A 252 7.87 33.96 41.12
CA ILE A 252 8.22 34.37 42.48
C ILE A 252 8.94 35.71 42.39
N ARG A 253 8.35 36.75 43.00
CA ARG A 253 8.97 38.08 43.10
C ARG A 253 9.78 38.17 44.39
N ALA A 254 10.93 38.84 44.32
CA ALA A 254 11.64 39.25 45.52
C ALA A 254 10.77 40.23 46.31
N ALA A 255 10.70 40.05 47.63
CA ALA A 255 10.07 40.99 48.54
C ALA A 255 11.01 42.17 48.82
#